data_AF-A0A521UWY3-F1
#
_entry.id   AF-A0A521UWY3-F1
#
_cell.length_a   1.000
_cell.length_b   1.000
_cell.length_c   1.000
_cell.angle_alpha   90.00
_cell.angle_beta   90.00
_cell.angle_gamma   90.00
#
_symmetry.space_group_name_H-M   'P 1'
#
loop_
_entity.id
_entity.type
_entity.pdbx_description
1 polymer ?
#
loop_
_entity_poly.entity_id
_entity_poly.type
_entity_poly.pdbx_seq_one_letter_code
_entity_poly.pdbx_strand_id
1 'polypeptide(L)'
;MIANYGYMDGSGEYFISIDSSKCTGCEKCVQACPGKVLEMITDDYDDTIAAVTDEQRHKIKYTCMQCKPSSGERNLACVTICEPVAIVHSW
;
A
#
# COMPACT_ATOMS: atom_id res chain seq x y z
N MET A 1 -3.03 8.42 -11.97
CA MET A 1 -2.77 7.11 -12.63
C MET A 1 -2.76 6.06 -11.53
N ILE A 2 -3.27 4.85 -11.77
CA ILE A 2 -3.29 3.80 -10.72
C ILE A 2 -2.10 2.85 -10.92
N ALA A 3 -1.20 2.82 -9.93
CA ALA A 3 -0.12 1.86 -9.84
C ALA A 3 -0.54 0.67 -8.96
N ASN A 4 -0.28 -0.56 -9.41
CA ASN A 4 -0.59 -1.77 -8.68
C ASN A 4 0.70 -2.47 -8.25
N TYR A 5 0.88 -2.65 -6.94
CA TYR A 5 2.04 -3.30 -6.37
C TYR A 5 1.62 -4.60 -5.70
N GLY A 6 2.22 -5.72 -6.09
CA GLY A 6 1.84 -7.00 -5.53
C GLY A 6 2.26 -8.19 -6.37
N TYR A 7 1.67 -9.32 -6.02
CA TYR A 7 1.90 -10.59 -6.68
C TYR A 7 0.65 -11.48 -6.62
N MET A 8 0.62 -12.47 -7.51
CA MET A 8 -0.35 -13.54 -7.51
C MET A 8 0.41 -14.86 -7.40
N ASP A 9 -0.06 -15.75 -6.54
CA ASP A 9 0.42 -17.12 -6.44
C ASP A 9 -0.75 -18.10 -6.24
N GLY A 10 -0.44 -19.38 -6.03
CA GLY A 10 -1.48 -20.41 -5.81
C GLY A 10 -2.32 -20.22 -4.55
N SER A 11 -1.99 -19.24 -3.69
CA SER A 11 -2.72 -18.93 -2.47
C SER A 11 -3.61 -17.68 -2.56
N GLY A 12 -3.47 -16.87 -3.60
CA GLY A 12 -4.34 -15.72 -3.87
C GLY A 12 -3.66 -14.57 -4.61
N GLU A 13 -4.38 -13.45 -4.68
CA GLU A 13 -3.92 -12.18 -5.26
C GLU A 13 -3.70 -11.17 -4.14
N TYR A 14 -2.49 -10.63 -4.03
CA TYR A 14 -2.10 -9.73 -2.94
C TYR A 14 -1.56 -8.43 -3.51
N PHE A 15 -2.40 -7.40 -3.51
CA PHE A 15 -2.06 -6.11 -4.11
C PHE A 15 -2.37 -4.93 -3.18
N ILE A 16 -1.55 -3.88 -3.32
CA ILE A 16 -1.83 -2.52 -2.89
C ILE A 16 -1.84 -1.66 -4.14
N SER A 17 -2.95 -0.97 -4.36
CA SER A 17 -3.12 -0.04 -5.48
C SER A 17 -3.02 1.39 -4.95
N ILE A 18 -2.27 2.24 -5.66
CA ILE A 18 -2.12 3.65 -5.30
C ILE A 18 -2.51 4.51 -6.51
N ASP A 19 -3.49 5.39 -6.31
CA ASP A 19 -3.90 6.39 -7.28
C ASP A 19 -3.05 7.65 -7.13
N SER A 20 -2.06 7.82 -8.00
CA SER A 20 -1.17 8.98 -8.02
C SER A 20 -1.93 10.29 -8.23
N SER A 21 -3.10 10.26 -8.89
CA SER A 21 -3.91 11.46 -9.11
C SER A 21 -4.63 11.95 -7.84
N LYS A 22 -4.72 11.11 -6.82
CA LYS A 22 -5.29 11.44 -5.51
C LYS A 22 -4.23 11.56 -4.41
N CYS A 23 -3.05 10.99 -4.62
CA CYS A 23 -1.98 11.04 -3.65
C CYS A 23 -1.50 12.49 -3.49
N THR A 24 -1.38 12.95 -2.24
CA THR A 24 -0.96 14.32 -1.93
C THR A 24 0.49 14.41 -1.48
N GLY A 25 1.21 13.28 -1.44
CA GLY A 25 2.60 13.25 -0.94
C GLY A 25 2.75 13.45 0.57
N CYS A 26 1.67 13.42 1.36
CA CYS A 26 1.70 13.79 2.79
C CYS A 26 2.37 12.78 3.74
N GLU A 27 2.85 11.64 3.25
CA GLU A 27 3.59 10.59 3.99
C GLU A 27 2.88 9.93 5.20
N LYS A 28 1.66 10.35 5.58
CA LYS A 28 0.92 9.79 6.73
C LYS A 28 0.78 8.27 6.66
N CYS A 29 0.57 7.73 5.45
CA CYS A 29 0.45 6.29 5.23
C CYS A 29 1.76 5.52 5.48
N VAL A 30 2.91 6.12 5.16
CA VAL A 30 4.25 5.57 5.42
C VAL A 30 4.48 5.49 6.93
N GLN A 31 4.20 6.58 7.64
CA GLN A 31 4.36 6.67 9.10
C GLN A 31 3.43 5.71 9.85
N ALA A 32 2.20 5.51 9.35
CA ALA A 32 1.20 4.66 9.98
C ALA A 32 1.42 3.16 9.73
N CYS A 33 2.20 2.77 8.71
CA CYS A 33 2.38 1.37 8.35
C CYS A 33 3.41 0.68 9.27
N PRO A 34 3.01 -0.24 10.17
CA PRO A 34 3.95 -0.90 11.06
C PRO A 34 4.93 -1.82 10.32
N GLY A 35 4.52 -2.34 9.16
CA GLY A 35 5.34 -3.21 8.31
C GLY A 35 6.29 -2.48 7.36
N LYS A 36 6.31 -1.14 7.38
CA LYS A 36 7.14 -0.30 6.49
C LYS A 36 7.03 -0.71 5.02
N VAL A 37 5.81 -1.02 4.59
CA VAL A 37 5.51 -1.50 3.24
C VAL A 37 5.50 -0.36 2.22
N LEU A 38 5.25 0.86 2.69
CA LEU A 38 5.15 2.05 1.85
C LEU A 38 6.40 2.91 1.97
N GLU A 39 6.78 3.54 0.86
CA GLU A 39 7.81 4.58 0.78
C GLU A 39 7.32 5.75 -0.09
N MET A 40 8.01 6.88 -0.01
CA MET A 40 7.79 8.01 -0.90
C MET A 40 8.79 7.97 -2.04
N ILE A 41 8.29 8.10 -3.27
CA ILE A 41 9.11 8.17 -4.48
C ILE A 41 8.76 9.43 -5.26
N THR A 42 9.67 9.86 -6.11
CA THR A 42 9.39 10.83 -7.16
C THR A 42 9.05 10.07 -8.43
N ASP A 43 7.91 10.35 -9.05
CA ASP A 43 7.52 9.73 -10.31
C ASP A 43 8.09 10.47 -11.53
N ASP A 44 7.78 9.99 -12.74
CA ASP A 44 8.28 10.57 -14.01
C ASP A 44 7.75 12.01 -14.28
N TYR A 45 6.79 12.48 -13.49
CA TYR A 45 6.20 13.81 -13.58
C TYR A 45 6.69 14.77 -12.47
N ASP A 46 7.77 14.40 -11.76
CA ASP A 46 8.33 15.12 -10.62
C ASP A 46 7.37 15.25 -9.41
N ASP A 47 6.33 14.40 -9.34
CA ASP A 47 5.41 14.36 -8.21
C ASP A 47 5.92 13.41 -7.11
N THR A 48 5.87 13.86 -5.85
CA THR A 48 6.18 13.01 -4.69
C THR A 48 4.94 12.19 -4.30
N ILE A 49 4.97 10.90 -4.59
CA ILE A 49 3.84 9.98 -4.36
C ILE A 49 4.26 8.78 -3.50
N ALA A 50 3.27 8.15 -2.87
CA ALA A 50 3.50 6.90 -2.15
C ALA A 50 3.63 5.72 -3.13
N ALA A 51 4.52 4.79 -2.83
CA ALA A 51 4.72 3.52 -3.52
C ALA A 51 4.91 2.38 -2.52
N VAL A 52 4.75 1.13 -2.96
CA VAL A 52 5.17 -0.02 -2.15
C VAL A 52 6.65 -0.31 -2.41
N THR A 53 7.40 -0.59 -1.34
CA THR A 53 8.82 -0.88 -1.44
C THR A 53 9.10 -2.14 -2.27
N ASP A 54 10.19 -2.14 -3.03
CA ASP A 54 10.59 -3.31 -3.83
C ASP A 54 10.85 -4.54 -2.94
N GLU A 55 11.32 -4.32 -1.71
CA GLU A 55 11.53 -5.40 -0.74
C GLU A 55 10.21 -6.08 -0.32
N GLN A 56 9.11 -5.33 -0.23
CA GLN A 56 7.85 -5.82 0.33
C GLN A 56 6.79 -6.16 -0.73
N ARG A 57 6.90 -5.67 -1.97
CA ARG A 57 5.88 -5.91 -3.03
C ARG A 57 5.62 -7.39 -3.34
N HIS A 58 6.58 -8.28 -3.08
CA HIS A 58 6.41 -9.74 -3.24
C HIS A 58 6.13 -10.47 -1.91
N LYS A 59 5.96 -9.73 -0.80
CA LYS A 59 5.73 -10.26 0.55
C LYS A 59 4.44 -9.72 1.18
N ILE A 60 3.65 -8.93 0.44
CA ILE A 60 2.46 -8.22 0.91
C ILE A 60 1.55 -9.09 1.79
N LYS A 61 1.23 -10.33 1.38
CA LYS A 61 0.45 -11.26 2.20
C LYS A 61 1.01 -11.40 3.62
N TYR A 62 2.32 -11.65 3.72
CA TYR A 62 2.99 -11.94 4.97
C TYR A 62 3.21 -10.67 5.79
N THR A 63 3.72 -9.62 5.16
CA THR A 63 4.06 -8.36 5.83
C THR A 63 2.84 -7.53 6.18
N CYS A 64 1.70 -7.70 5.53
CA CYS A 64 0.46 -6.99 5.89
C CYS A 64 -0.52 -7.91 6.66
N MET A 65 -0.17 -9.16 6.95
CA MET A 65 -1.06 -10.12 7.64
C MET A 65 -1.51 -9.61 9.02
N GLN A 66 -0.66 -8.86 9.73
CA GLN A 66 -1.03 -8.26 11.01
C GLN A 66 -2.10 -7.17 10.89
N CYS A 67 -2.24 -6.53 9.73
CA CYS A 67 -3.23 -5.47 9.49
C CYS A 67 -4.49 -6.00 8.78
N LYS A 68 -4.36 -7.06 7.98
CA LYS A 68 -5.47 -7.62 7.19
C LYS A 68 -5.45 -9.15 7.24
N PRO A 69 -5.61 -9.78 8.41
CA PRO A 69 -5.52 -11.23 8.52
C PRO A 69 -6.58 -11.94 7.66
N SER A 70 -6.33 -13.21 7.29
CA SER A 70 -7.29 -14.01 6.51
C SER A 70 -8.62 -14.23 7.24
N SER A 71 -8.62 -14.12 8.57
CA SER A 71 -9.79 -14.19 9.44
C SER A 71 -9.59 -13.26 10.63
N GLY A 72 -10.65 -12.60 11.10
CA GLY A 72 -10.61 -11.63 12.19
C GLY A 72 -10.75 -10.18 11.75
N GLU A 73 -10.48 -9.26 12.68
CA GLU A 73 -10.61 -7.83 12.46
C GLU A 73 -9.51 -7.29 11.53
N ARG A 74 -9.89 -6.39 10.62
CA ARG A 74 -8.98 -5.75 9.66
C ARG A 74 -8.76 -4.31 10.09
N ASN A 75 -7.52 -3.97 10.41
CA ASN A 75 -7.11 -2.62 10.77
C ASN A 75 -5.97 -2.16 9.85
N LEU A 76 -6.36 -1.69 8.67
CA LEU A 76 -5.45 -1.21 7.63
C LEU A 76 -5.11 0.26 7.86
N ALA A 77 -4.19 0.54 8.78
CA ALA A 77 -3.80 1.90 9.13
C ALA A 77 -3.43 2.77 7.91
N CYS A 78 -2.74 2.19 6.92
CA CYS A 78 -2.36 2.88 5.69
C CYS A 78 -3.57 3.33 4.83
N VAL A 79 -4.64 2.54 4.81
CA VAL A 79 -5.89 2.87 4.08
C VAL A 79 -6.71 3.85 4.90
N THR A 80 -6.89 3.59 6.21
CA THR A 80 -7.73 4.40 7.09
C THR A 80 -7.22 5.83 7.25
N ILE A 81 -5.90 6.03 7.29
CA ILE A 81 -5.31 7.37 7.42
C ILE A 81 -5.26 8.15 6.10
N CYS A 82 -5.50 7.48 4.98
CA CYS A 82 -5.46 8.09 3.66
C CYS A 82 -6.77 8.86 3.39
N GLU A 83 -6.84 10.10 3.87
CA GLU A 83 -7.94 11.03 3.62
C GLU A 83 -8.37 11.15 2.15
N PRO A 84 -7.46 11.28 1.15
CA PRO A 84 -7.88 11.36 -0.25
C PRO A 84 -8.32 10.01 -0.84
N VAL A 85 -8.26 8.92 -0.07
CA VAL A 85 -8.60 7.56 -0.49
C VAL A 85 -7.81 7.15 -1.74
N ALA A 86 -6.51 7.47 -1.73
CA ALA A 86 -5.59 7.14 -2.81
C ALA A 86 -5.10 5.68 -2.73
N ILE A 87 -5.19 5.03 -1.57
CA ILE A 87 -4.65 3.68 -1.33
C ILE A 87 -5.80 2.67 -1.20
N VAL A 88 -5.71 1.59 -1.97
CA VAL A 88 -6.60 0.43 -1.86
C VAL A 88 -5.76 -0.80 -1.54
N HIS A 89 -6.20 -1.61 -0.58
CA HIS A 89 -5.50 -2.83 -0.19
C HIS A 89 -6.35 -4.09 -0.43
N SER A 90 -6.03 -4.84 -1.48
CA SER A 90 -6.81 -5.98 -1.96
C SER A 90 -6.14 -7.34 -1.71
N TRP A 91 -6.88 -8.19 -0.99
CA TRP A 91 -6.89 -9.65 -0.97
C TRP A 91 -8.08 -10.11 -0.10
#